data_AF-A0A1N7A712-F1
#
_entry.id   AF-A0A1N7A712-F1
#
_cell.length_a   1.000
_cell.length_b   1.000
_cell.length_c   1.000
_cell.angle_alpha   90.00
_cell.angle_beta   90.00
_cell.angle_gamma   90.00
#
_symmetry.space_group_name_H-M   'P 1'
#
loop_
_entity.id
_entity.type
_entity.pdbx_description
1 polymer ?
#
loop_
_entity_poly.entity_id
_entity_poly.type
_entity_poly.pdbx_seq_one_letter_code
_entity_poly.pdbx_strand_id
1 'polypeptide(L)'
;MTVTTGMCSPYGFTRSPAEETATLSWSDGRWEVGGRPLAVPPQAADVAALRPLRGLVLEWPERPVAEALDVVAGLAAAGVPLTCQDPPGWVRDADPALAALIAAWTPEADDGRPDSVADLRREEHSVRLRRHALRSGGVGTGLAPVTVVMATRRPHYVGHALRQLARQRGVGLEAIVALHGFPAARIREAVAEFPHPITVVEADPDAPLGAVLNTAAARASTGIIAKWDDDDWYGPEHLADLLLAMAYSGAELVGTAPEFFYLQPLHATIRRVDYSSEVWADHVAGGTILLGREIFEQAGGFGPLGRGEDAHLLRAVEAAGGRVYRTHGLGYVLRRSVGADHTWNLPLAHFLRVAANQWRGFRPSVMLEAP
;
A
#
# COMPACT_ATOMS: atom_id res chain seq x y z
N MET A 1 18.11 -15.57 -2.44
CA MET A 1 17.57 -16.01 -3.75
C MET A 1 16.76 -14.87 -4.31
N THR A 2 17.30 -14.18 -5.32
CA THR A 2 16.59 -13.13 -6.04
C THR A 2 15.50 -13.80 -6.87
N VAL A 3 14.27 -13.78 -6.38
CA VAL A 3 13.11 -14.13 -7.21
C VAL A 3 13.00 -13.01 -8.23
N THR A 4 13.51 -13.23 -9.45
CA THR A 4 13.15 -12.39 -10.60
C THR A 4 11.66 -12.51 -10.78
N THR A 5 10.91 -11.58 -10.19
CA THR A 5 9.47 -11.46 -10.35
C THR A 5 9.22 -11.15 -11.81
N GLY A 6 8.54 -12.05 -12.53
CA GLY A 6 8.14 -11.89 -13.93
C GLY A 6 7.12 -10.78 -14.17
N MET A 7 7.15 -9.70 -13.37
CA MET A 7 6.31 -8.52 -13.52
C MET A 7 6.90 -7.62 -14.60
N CYS A 8 6.05 -7.23 -15.55
CA CYS A 8 6.44 -6.44 -16.72
C CYS A 8 6.87 -5.02 -16.34
N SER A 9 6.35 -4.46 -15.25
CA SER A 9 6.71 -3.14 -14.74
C SER A 9 6.32 -2.98 -13.27
N PRO A 10 7.21 -2.46 -12.40
CA PRO A 10 6.85 -2.13 -11.04
C PRO A 10 5.99 -0.85 -10.98
N TYR A 11 6.07 0.03 -11.97
CA TYR A 11 5.31 1.28 -11.99
C TYR A 11 3.81 1.05 -12.20
N GLY A 12 2.98 1.62 -11.34
CA GLY A 12 1.52 1.58 -11.44
C GLY A 12 0.95 2.49 -12.53
N PHE A 13 -0.38 2.66 -12.50
CA PHE A 13 -1.13 3.47 -13.45
C PHE A 13 -1.29 4.92 -12.99
N THR A 14 -1.51 5.84 -13.93
CA THR A 14 -1.71 7.26 -13.60
C THR A 14 -2.98 7.41 -12.79
N ARG A 15 -2.95 8.05 -11.62
CA ARG A 15 -4.13 8.24 -10.75
C ARG A 15 -5.28 8.95 -11.46
N SER A 16 -4.94 10.02 -12.17
CA SER A 16 -5.83 10.75 -13.07
C SER A 16 -5.50 10.36 -14.51
N PRO A 17 -6.32 9.53 -15.18
CA PRO A 17 -6.11 9.16 -16.56
C PRO A 17 -6.31 10.37 -17.49
N ALA A 18 -5.52 10.43 -18.56
CA ALA A 18 -5.62 11.48 -19.58
C ALA A 18 -6.43 11.03 -20.82
N GLU A 19 -6.64 9.72 -20.96
CA GLU A 19 -7.37 9.10 -22.05
C GLU A 19 -8.50 8.21 -21.49
N GLU A 20 -9.56 8.03 -22.28
CA GLU A 20 -10.68 7.16 -21.91
C GLU A 20 -10.30 5.67 -21.96
N THR A 21 -11.26 4.79 -21.70
CA THR A 21 -11.03 3.35 -21.84
C THR A 21 -10.78 2.96 -23.29
N ALA A 22 -9.86 2.02 -23.51
CA ALA A 22 -9.66 1.36 -24.80
C ALA A 22 -10.10 -0.10 -24.75
N THR A 23 -10.28 -0.72 -25.92
CA THR A 23 -10.55 -2.15 -26.02
C THR A 23 -9.24 -2.92 -26.16
N LEU A 24 -9.09 -3.97 -25.35
CA LEU A 24 -8.10 -5.03 -25.53
C LEU A 24 -8.81 -6.21 -26.18
N SER A 25 -8.56 -6.42 -27.47
CA SER A 25 -9.25 -7.41 -28.30
C SER A 25 -8.31 -8.52 -28.74
N TRP A 26 -8.88 -9.71 -28.90
CA TRP A 26 -8.20 -10.85 -29.50
C TRP A 26 -8.51 -10.93 -31.01
N SER A 27 -7.51 -10.67 -31.85
CA SER A 27 -7.62 -10.75 -33.31
C SER A 27 -6.37 -11.39 -33.92
N ASP A 28 -6.51 -12.10 -35.04
CA ASP A 28 -5.39 -12.74 -35.76
C ASP A 28 -4.42 -13.55 -34.87
N GLY A 29 -4.96 -14.20 -33.83
CA GLY A 29 -4.19 -15.04 -32.91
C GLY A 29 -3.32 -14.28 -31.91
N ARG A 30 -3.60 -12.99 -31.65
CA ARG A 30 -2.86 -12.16 -30.70
C ARG A 30 -3.76 -11.14 -30.01
N TRP A 31 -3.27 -10.59 -28.90
CA TRP A 31 -3.89 -9.45 -28.23
C TRP A 31 -3.47 -8.13 -28.86
N GLU A 32 -4.41 -7.20 -29.02
CA GLU A 32 -4.12 -5.85 -29.49
C GLU A 32 -4.93 -4.76 -28.78
N VAL A 33 -4.38 -3.54 -28.75
CA VAL A 33 -5.07 -2.32 -28.28
C VAL A 33 -4.97 -1.28 -29.38
N GLY A 34 -6.11 -0.85 -29.93
CA GLY A 34 -6.14 0.14 -31.01
C GLY A 34 -5.35 -0.28 -32.25
N GLY A 35 -5.37 -1.57 -32.60
CA GLY A 35 -4.63 -2.15 -33.74
C GLY A 35 -3.14 -2.35 -33.51
N ARG A 36 -2.63 -2.11 -32.29
CA ARG A 36 -1.24 -2.39 -31.92
C ARG A 36 -1.15 -3.71 -31.15
N PRO A 37 -0.36 -4.68 -31.63
CA PRO A 37 -0.22 -5.95 -30.94
C PRO A 37 0.56 -5.79 -29.63
N LEU A 38 0.17 -6.56 -28.61
CA LEU A 38 0.92 -6.69 -27.36
C LEU A 38 1.89 -7.88 -27.43
N ALA A 39 3.03 -7.76 -26.76
CA ALA A 39 3.92 -8.90 -26.57
C ALA A 39 3.29 -9.96 -25.65
N VAL A 40 3.76 -11.20 -25.78
CA VAL A 40 3.34 -12.32 -24.94
C VAL A 40 4.58 -12.96 -24.29
N PRO A 41 4.80 -12.77 -22.97
CA PRO A 41 4.04 -11.92 -22.05
C PRO A 41 4.25 -10.41 -22.36
N PRO A 42 3.37 -9.51 -21.85
CA PRO A 42 3.52 -8.07 -22.05
C PRO A 42 4.87 -7.56 -21.56
N GLN A 43 5.43 -6.55 -22.22
CA GLN A 43 6.70 -5.94 -21.83
C GLN A 43 6.49 -4.59 -21.14
N ALA A 44 7.55 -4.06 -20.51
CA ALA A 44 7.51 -2.75 -19.85
C ALA A 44 7.04 -1.62 -20.78
N ALA A 45 7.42 -1.68 -22.05
CA ALA A 45 7.04 -0.71 -23.07
C ALA A 45 5.54 -0.78 -23.40
N ASP A 46 4.97 -1.99 -23.46
CA ASP A 46 3.54 -2.20 -23.68
C ASP A 46 2.74 -1.55 -22.55
N VAL A 47 3.09 -1.87 -21.30
CA VAL A 47 2.43 -1.29 -20.11
C VAL A 47 2.58 0.23 -20.07
N ALA A 48 3.77 0.76 -20.41
CA ALA A 48 4.01 2.19 -20.42
C ALA A 48 3.11 2.94 -21.42
N ALA A 49 2.86 2.35 -22.59
CA ALA A 49 1.97 2.93 -23.60
C ALA A 49 0.50 2.94 -23.16
N LEU A 50 0.10 2.06 -22.25
CA LEU A 50 -1.27 1.95 -21.76
C LEU A 50 -1.58 2.88 -20.57
N ARG A 51 -0.56 3.40 -19.88
CA ARG A 51 -0.72 4.20 -18.65
C ARG A 51 -1.68 5.39 -18.75
N PRO A 52 -1.73 6.16 -19.86
CA PRO A 52 -2.65 7.29 -19.97
C PRO A 52 -4.13 6.90 -19.94
N LEU A 53 -4.46 5.65 -20.28
CA LEU A 53 -5.83 5.15 -20.39
C LEU A 53 -6.49 5.00 -19.01
N ARG A 54 -7.80 5.26 -18.97
CA ARG A 54 -8.65 4.93 -17.82
C ARG A 54 -8.63 3.43 -17.50
N GLY A 55 -8.57 2.58 -18.52
CA GLY A 55 -8.48 1.13 -18.38
C GLY A 55 -8.73 0.42 -19.69
N LEU A 56 -8.76 -0.91 -19.66
CA LEU A 56 -9.04 -1.75 -20.81
C LEU A 56 -10.32 -2.54 -20.63
N VAL A 57 -11.18 -2.50 -21.65
CA VAL A 57 -12.33 -3.40 -21.80
C VAL A 57 -11.87 -4.64 -22.57
N LEU A 58 -12.06 -5.81 -21.98
CA LEU A 58 -11.59 -7.09 -22.53
C LEU A 58 -12.62 -7.68 -23.49
N GLU A 59 -12.18 -7.93 -24.73
CA GLU A 59 -12.88 -8.76 -25.72
C GLU A 59 -12.12 -10.07 -25.88
N TRP A 60 -12.54 -11.08 -25.12
CA TRP A 60 -11.91 -12.38 -25.05
C TRP A 60 -12.12 -13.23 -26.31
N PRO A 61 -11.20 -14.15 -26.63
CA PRO A 61 -11.46 -15.18 -27.64
C PRO A 61 -12.64 -16.08 -27.21
N GLU A 62 -13.46 -16.49 -28.18
CA GLU A 62 -14.62 -17.37 -27.96
C GLU A 62 -14.23 -18.73 -27.34
N ARG A 63 -13.01 -19.19 -27.61
CA ARG A 63 -12.47 -20.46 -27.13
C ARG A 63 -11.20 -20.24 -26.33
N PRO A 64 -10.84 -21.15 -25.41
CA PRO A 64 -9.59 -21.06 -24.67
C PRO A 64 -8.39 -20.96 -25.61
N VAL A 65 -7.49 -20.01 -25.30
CA VAL A 65 -6.18 -19.89 -25.95
C VAL A 65 -5.12 -19.89 -24.87
N ALA A 66 -4.05 -20.68 -25.08
CA ALA A 66 -3.07 -21.03 -24.04
C ALA A 66 -2.51 -19.81 -23.29
N GLU A 67 -2.23 -18.71 -23.99
CA GLU A 67 -1.55 -17.53 -23.43
C GLU A 67 -2.50 -16.35 -23.16
N ALA A 68 -3.80 -16.51 -23.39
CA ALA A 68 -4.75 -15.41 -23.25
C ALA A 68 -4.86 -14.91 -21.80
N LEU A 69 -4.88 -15.85 -20.84
CA LEU A 69 -4.91 -15.52 -19.41
C LEU A 69 -3.59 -14.92 -18.93
N ASP A 70 -2.46 -15.38 -19.46
CA ASP A 70 -1.14 -14.89 -19.04
C ASP A 70 -0.95 -13.41 -19.37
N VAL A 71 -1.44 -12.96 -20.53
CA VAL A 71 -1.43 -11.54 -20.90
C VAL A 71 -2.29 -10.71 -19.95
N VAL A 72 -3.51 -11.16 -19.65
CA VAL A 72 -4.44 -10.46 -18.74
C VAL A 72 -3.88 -10.43 -17.32
N ALA A 73 -3.31 -11.54 -16.84
CA ALA A 73 -2.65 -11.62 -15.54
C ALA A 73 -1.42 -10.71 -15.48
N GLY A 74 -0.60 -10.68 -16.53
CA GLY A 74 0.57 -9.79 -16.64
C GLY A 74 0.19 -8.31 -16.60
N LEU A 75 -0.86 -7.92 -17.32
CA LEU A 75 -1.41 -6.56 -17.29
C LEU A 75 -1.98 -6.21 -15.91
N ALA A 76 -2.77 -7.10 -15.32
CA ALA A 76 -3.30 -6.91 -13.96
C ALA A 76 -2.17 -6.78 -12.92
N ALA A 77 -1.14 -7.64 -12.97
CA ALA A 77 0.03 -7.57 -12.11
C ALA A 77 0.82 -6.25 -12.28
N ALA A 78 0.78 -5.65 -13.46
CA ALA A 78 1.35 -4.34 -13.74
C ALA A 78 0.45 -3.15 -13.31
N GLY A 79 -0.71 -3.42 -12.70
CA GLY A 79 -1.65 -2.40 -12.21
C GLY A 79 -2.56 -1.82 -13.29
N VAL A 80 -2.68 -2.46 -14.46
CA VAL A 80 -3.59 -2.03 -15.52
C VAL A 80 -5.04 -2.26 -15.05
N PRO A 81 -5.92 -1.25 -15.01
CA PRO A 81 -7.34 -1.47 -14.75
C PRO A 81 -7.98 -2.24 -15.92
N LEU A 82 -8.54 -3.41 -15.65
CA LEU A 82 -9.17 -4.29 -16.65
C LEU A 82 -10.63 -4.55 -16.32
N THR A 83 -11.52 -4.56 -17.30
CA THR A 83 -12.94 -4.87 -17.10
C THR A 83 -13.51 -5.75 -18.20
N CYS A 84 -14.51 -6.57 -17.86
CA CYS A 84 -15.31 -7.33 -18.80
C CYS A 84 -16.69 -7.61 -18.19
N GLN A 85 -17.78 -7.20 -18.83
CA GLN A 85 -19.13 -7.38 -18.26
C GLN A 85 -19.52 -8.85 -18.09
N ASP A 86 -19.17 -9.71 -19.06
CA ASP A 86 -19.46 -11.15 -19.03
C ASP A 86 -18.23 -11.95 -19.48
N PRO A 87 -17.29 -12.24 -18.56
CA PRO A 87 -16.13 -13.08 -18.88
C PRO A 87 -16.56 -14.46 -19.40
N PRO A 88 -15.96 -15.02 -20.46
CA PRO A 88 -16.36 -16.32 -20.99
C PRO A 88 -16.32 -17.44 -19.94
N GLY A 89 -17.13 -18.49 -20.15
CA GLY A 89 -17.19 -19.66 -19.26
C GLY A 89 -15.81 -20.25 -18.94
N TRP A 90 -14.96 -20.37 -19.96
CA TRP A 90 -13.61 -20.91 -19.78
C TRP A 90 -12.69 -20.04 -18.93
N VAL A 91 -12.90 -18.71 -18.90
CA VAL A 91 -12.16 -17.79 -18.02
C VAL A 91 -12.63 -17.98 -16.57
N ARG A 92 -13.95 -18.06 -16.36
CA ARG A 92 -14.54 -18.34 -15.04
C ARG A 92 -14.10 -19.68 -14.47
N ASP A 93 -13.96 -20.69 -15.32
CA ASP A 93 -13.53 -22.03 -14.90
C ASP A 93 -12.03 -22.05 -14.56
N ALA A 94 -11.20 -21.33 -15.31
CA ALA A 94 -9.76 -21.30 -15.12
C ALA A 94 -9.32 -20.42 -13.93
N ASP A 95 -9.90 -19.22 -13.79
CA ASP A 95 -9.63 -18.30 -12.69
C ASP A 95 -10.91 -17.54 -12.29
N PRO A 96 -11.75 -18.14 -11.42
CA PRO A 96 -13.02 -17.54 -11.01
C PRO A 96 -12.86 -16.23 -10.25
N ALA A 97 -11.74 -16.05 -9.52
CA ALA A 97 -11.48 -14.83 -8.77
C ALA A 97 -11.09 -13.68 -9.70
N LEU A 98 -10.23 -13.92 -10.70
CA LEU A 98 -9.94 -12.93 -11.74
C LEU A 98 -11.21 -12.55 -12.50
N ALA A 99 -11.99 -13.55 -12.93
CA ALA A 99 -13.24 -13.33 -13.66
C ALA A 99 -14.23 -12.48 -12.85
N ALA A 100 -14.39 -12.75 -11.56
CA ALA A 100 -15.24 -11.95 -10.68
C ALA A 100 -14.73 -10.52 -10.52
N LEU A 101 -13.41 -10.34 -10.36
CA LEU A 101 -12.81 -9.01 -10.22
C LEU A 101 -13.01 -8.16 -11.48
N ILE A 102 -12.67 -8.68 -12.67
CA ILE A 102 -12.85 -7.92 -13.93
C ILE A 102 -14.32 -7.58 -14.22
N ALA A 103 -15.27 -8.39 -13.76
CA ALA A 103 -16.69 -8.12 -13.90
C ALA A 103 -17.24 -7.14 -12.85
N ALA A 104 -16.51 -6.88 -11.76
CA ALA A 104 -16.97 -6.09 -10.63
C ALA A 104 -16.80 -4.57 -10.81
N TRP A 105 -16.16 -4.12 -11.89
CA TRP A 105 -15.94 -2.70 -12.16
C TRP A 105 -16.49 -2.30 -13.51
N THR A 106 -17.38 -1.31 -13.51
CA THR A 106 -17.84 -0.60 -14.70
C THR A 106 -17.12 0.75 -14.73
N PRO A 107 -16.42 1.10 -15.83
CA PRO A 107 -15.80 2.40 -15.97
C PRO A 107 -16.82 3.53 -15.88
N GLU A 108 -16.55 4.49 -15.02
CA GLU A 108 -17.33 5.73 -14.88
C GLU A 108 -16.44 6.90 -15.32
N ALA A 109 -17.06 7.87 -15.99
CA ALA A 109 -16.41 9.14 -16.28
C ALA A 109 -16.29 9.95 -14.99
N ASP A 110 -15.15 10.62 -14.80
CA ASP A 110 -15.02 11.60 -13.72
C ASP A 110 -15.82 12.86 -14.07
N ASP A 111 -16.72 13.29 -13.20
CA ASP A 111 -17.53 14.50 -13.39
C ASP A 111 -16.81 15.78 -12.93
N GLY A 112 -15.56 15.65 -12.47
CA GLY A 112 -14.68 16.75 -12.07
C GLY A 112 -15.06 17.39 -10.74
N ARG A 113 -16.03 16.82 -10.00
CA ARG A 113 -16.43 17.33 -8.69
C ARG A 113 -15.45 16.88 -7.61
N PRO A 114 -15.16 17.70 -6.59
CA PRO A 114 -14.29 17.30 -5.47
C PRO A 114 -14.79 16.08 -4.68
N ASP A 115 -16.07 15.74 -4.75
CA ASP A 115 -16.62 14.55 -4.09
C ASP A 115 -16.72 13.32 -5.00
N SER A 116 -16.34 13.45 -6.28
CA SER A 116 -16.27 12.35 -7.25
C SER A 116 -15.36 11.22 -6.76
N VAL A 117 -15.80 9.99 -6.96
CA VAL A 117 -15.05 8.78 -6.61
C VAL A 117 -14.68 7.93 -7.82
N ALA A 118 -14.94 8.38 -9.05
CA ALA A 118 -14.72 7.57 -10.26
C ALA A 118 -13.27 7.07 -10.36
N ASP A 119 -12.30 8.00 -10.24
CA ASP A 119 -10.88 7.66 -10.29
C ASP A 119 -10.42 6.87 -9.06
N LEU A 120 -10.98 7.16 -7.87
CA LEU A 120 -10.72 6.37 -6.67
C LEU A 120 -11.19 4.92 -6.83
N ARG A 121 -12.39 4.69 -7.36
CA ARG A 121 -12.95 3.35 -7.59
C ARG A 121 -12.14 2.55 -8.59
N ARG A 122 -11.65 3.22 -9.63
CA ARG A 122 -10.73 2.66 -10.62
C ARG A 122 -9.40 2.24 -10.00
N GLU A 123 -8.81 3.07 -9.12
CA GLU A 123 -7.58 2.73 -8.40
C GLU A 123 -7.79 1.55 -7.42
N GLU A 124 -8.88 1.56 -6.65
CA GLU A 124 -9.25 0.46 -5.75
C GLU A 124 -9.43 -0.86 -6.51
N HIS A 125 -10.03 -0.79 -7.70
CA HIS A 125 -10.20 -1.93 -8.60
C HIS A 125 -8.85 -2.44 -9.14
N SER A 126 -8.02 -1.54 -9.66
CA SER A 126 -6.67 -1.87 -10.14
C SER A 126 -5.83 -2.56 -9.08
N VAL A 127 -5.83 -2.04 -7.84
CA VAL A 127 -5.06 -2.64 -6.75
C VAL A 127 -5.57 -4.04 -6.39
N ARG A 128 -6.88 -4.27 -6.38
CA ARG A 128 -7.46 -5.61 -6.13
C ARG A 128 -7.08 -6.60 -7.23
N LEU A 129 -7.17 -6.19 -8.50
CA LEU A 129 -6.71 -7.00 -9.63
C LEU A 129 -5.22 -7.32 -9.53
N ARG A 130 -4.41 -6.30 -9.25
CA ARG A 130 -2.96 -6.43 -9.09
C ARG A 130 -2.59 -7.42 -8.00
N ARG A 131 -3.24 -7.31 -6.84
CA ARG A 131 -3.05 -8.22 -5.71
C ARG A 131 -3.36 -9.66 -6.09
N HIS A 132 -4.49 -9.90 -6.77
CA HIS A 132 -4.88 -11.23 -7.25
C HIS A 132 -3.84 -11.80 -8.22
N ALA A 133 -3.54 -11.05 -9.29
CA ALA A 133 -2.61 -11.50 -10.33
C ALA A 133 -1.20 -11.80 -9.77
N LEU A 134 -0.72 -10.97 -8.84
CA LEU A 134 0.56 -11.19 -8.18
C LEU A 134 0.59 -12.49 -7.37
N ARG A 135 -0.43 -12.69 -6.54
CA ARG A 135 -0.53 -13.88 -5.68
C ARG A 135 -0.69 -15.16 -6.50
N SER A 136 -1.54 -15.12 -7.52
CA SER A 136 -1.73 -16.25 -8.45
C SER A 136 -0.46 -16.55 -9.24
N GLY A 137 0.33 -15.53 -9.58
CA GLY A 137 1.66 -15.66 -10.19
C GLY A 137 2.77 -16.07 -9.22
N GLY A 138 2.45 -16.40 -7.97
CA GLY A 138 3.41 -16.84 -6.97
C GLY A 138 4.16 -15.72 -6.24
N VAL A 139 3.94 -14.46 -6.61
CA VAL A 139 4.54 -13.31 -5.91
C VAL A 139 3.88 -13.15 -4.55
N GLY A 140 4.70 -13.11 -3.50
CA GLY A 140 4.20 -13.11 -2.13
C GLY A 140 3.70 -14.47 -1.65
N THR A 141 4.10 -15.58 -2.29
CA THR A 141 3.96 -16.90 -1.66
C THR A 141 5.01 -17.06 -0.56
N GLY A 142 4.58 -17.55 0.61
CA GLY A 142 5.48 -17.74 1.75
C GLY A 142 6.09 -16.42 2.27
N LEU A 143 5.30 -15.34 2.30
CA LEU A 143 5.72 -14.05 2.83
C LEU A 143 6.44 -14.19 4.17
N ALA A 144 7.61 -13.56 4.27
CA ALA A 144 8.39 -13.56 5.50
C ALA A 144 7.56 -12.94 6.64
N PRO A 145 7.62 -13.51 7.86
CA PRO A 145 7.03 -12.88 9.02
C PRO A 145 7.60 -11.48 9.26
N VAL A 146 6.77 -10.59 9.81
CA VAL A 146 7.11 -9.18 10.05
C VAL A 146 7.16 -8.89 11.55
N THR A 147 8.21 -8.22 11.99
CA THR A 147 8.23 -7.55 13.29
C THR A 147 7.65 -6.15 13.12
N VAL A 148 6.50 -5.90 13.73
CA VAL A 148 5.93 -4.56 13.80
C VAL A 148 6.50 -3.84 15.01
N VAL A 149 7.11 -2.69 14.77
CA VAL A 149 7.68 -1.80 15.79
C VAL A 149 6.79 -0.58 15.95
N MET A 150 6.28 -0.38 17.17
CA MET A 150 5.42 0.75 17.53
C MET A 150 5.98 1.44 18.77
N ALA A 151 6.10 2.75 18.73
CA ALA A 151 6.40 3.57 19.91
C ALA A 151 5.22 4.50 20.21
N THR A 152 4.87 4.64 21.48
CA THR A 152 3.73 5.47 21.88
C THR A 152 4.00 6.17 23.20
N ARG A 153 3.54 7.41 23.33
CA ARG A 153 3.39 8.14 24.61
C ARG A 153 1.92 8.22 25.07
N ARG A 154 1.03 7.50 24.39
CA ARG A 154 -0.42 7.68 24.40
C ARG A 154 -1.11 6.34 24.70
N PRO A 155 -1.23 5.94 25.98
CA PRO A 155 -1.74 4.62 26.36
C PRO A 155 -3.11 4.27 25.75
N HIS A 156 -3.95 5.28 25.53
CA HIS A 156 -5.30 5.12 24.98
C HIS A 156 -5.33 4.73 23.49
N TYR A 157 -4.23 4.91 22.75
CA TYR A 157 -4.13 4.49 21.35
C TYR A 157 -3.65 3.04 21.18
N VAL A 158 -3.03 2.43 22.19
CA VAL A 158 -2.46 1.07 22.07
C VAL A 158 -3.53 0.03 21.72
N GLY A 159 -4.68 0.05 22.39
CA GLY A 159 -5.77 -0.88 22.05
C GLY A 159 -6.31 -0.66 20.63
N HIS A 160 -6.36 0.58 20.15
CA HIS A 160 -6.75 0.90 18.77
C HIS A 160 -5.75 0.31 17.76
N ALA A 161 -4.45 0.53 17.97
CA ALA A 161 -3.41 0.01 17.11
C ALA A 161 -3.37 -1.54 17.10
N LEU A 162 -3.40 -2.19 18.27
CA LEU A 162 -3.36 -3.65 18.38
C LEU A 162 -4.59 -4.33 17.73
N ARG A 163 -5.78 -3.73 17.81
CA ARG A 163 -6.96 -4.25 17.10
C ARG A 163 -6.82 -4.19 15.58
N GLN A 164 -6.15 -3.18 15.04
CA GLN A 164 -5.89 -3.09 13.59
C GLN A 164 -4.81 -4.08 13.16
N LEU A 165 -3.78 -4.28 13.99
CA LEU A 165 -2.74 -5.30 13.77
C LEU A 165 -3.32 -6.72 13.79
N ALA A 166 -4.21 -7.02 14.74
CA ALA A 166 -4.88 -8.32 14.84
C ALA A 166 -5.76 -8.68 13.62
N ARG A 167 -6.12 -7.68 12.80
CA ARG A 167 -6.91 -7.87 11.58
C ARG A 167 -6.05 -8.06 10.32
N GLN A 168 -4.73 -8.00 10.42
CA GLN A 168 -3.85 -8.20 9.26
C GLN A 168 -4.00 -9.62 8.71
N ARG A 169 -4.09 -9.74 7.37
CA ARG A 169 -4.33 -11.00 6.66
C ARG A 169 -3.12 -11.36 5.80
N GLY A 170 -2.91 -12.67 5.61
CA GLY A 170 -1.88 -13.18 4.69
C GLY A 170 -0.44 -12.94 5.14
N VAL A 171 -0.21 -12.59 6.40
CA VAL A 171 1.11 -12.28 6.96
C VAL A 171 1.25 -12.85 8.38
N GLY A 172 2.37 -13.49 8.67
CA GLY A 172 2.76 -13.81 10.05
C GLY A 172 3.39 -12.57 10.69
N LEU A 173 3.04 -12.24 11.92
CA LEU A 173 3.60 -11.06 12.59
C LEU A 173 3.87 -11.28 14.07
N GLU A 174 4.80 -10.50 14.59
CA GLU A 174 4.97 -10.20 16.01
C GLU A 174 4.93 -8.67 16.20
N ALA A 175 4.58 -8.21 17.41
CA ALA A 175 4.55 -6.80 17.75
C ALA A 175 5.56 -6.47 18.85
N ILE A 176 6.27 -5.34 18.72
CA ILE A 176 7.13 -4.79 19.76
C ILE A 176 6.65 -3.38 20.05
N VAL A 177 6.09 -3.20 21.24
CA VAL A 177 5.44 -1.95 21.68
C VAL A 177 6.32 -1.26 22.71
N ALA A 178 6.95 -0.16 22.32
CA ALA A 178 7.69 0.71 23.21
C ALA A 178 6.77 1.78 23.83
N LEU A 179 6.66 1.74 25.15
CA LEU A 179 5.90 2.66 25.97
C LEU A 179 6.80 3.80 26.43
N HIS A 180 6.66 4.95 25.78
CA HIS A 180 7.46 6.12 25.98
C HIS A 180 6.92 6.91 27.18
N GLY A 181 7.55 6.72 28.35
CA GLY A 181 7.21 7.47 29.58
C GLY A 181 5.97 6.99 30.34
N PHE A 182 5.51 5.75 30.15
CA PHE A 182 4.42 5.19 30.95
C PHE A 182 4.55 3.67 31.16
N PRO A 183 4.02 3.13 32.29
CA PRO A 183 4.22 1.72 32.63
C PRO A 183 3.28 0.78 31.87
N ALA A 184 3.73 -0.45 31.62
CA ALA A 184 3.00 -1.52 30.95
C ALA A 184 1.67 -1.86 31.62
N ALA A 185 1.54 -1.56 32.92
CA ALA A 185 0.30 -1.70 33.66
C ALA A 185 -0.90 -0.97 33.01
N ARG A 186 -0.65 0.09 32.22
CA ARG A 186 -1.68 0.89 31.54
C ARG A 186 -2.29 0.24 30.30
N ILE A 187 -1.67 -0.82 29.78
CA ILE A 187 -2.09 -1.47 28.52
C ILE A 187 -2.32 -2.98 28.67
N ARG A 188 -2.33 -3.50 29.91
CA ARG A 188 -2.44 -4.94 30.19
C ARG A 188 -3.60 -5.62 29.46
N GLU A 189 -4.77 -4.98 29.42
CA GLU A 189 -5.95 -5.50 28.73
C GLU A 189 -5.73 -5.61 27.23
N ALA A 190 -5.25 -4.53 26.59
CA ALA A 190 -4.97 -4.53 25.16
C ALA A 190 -3.91 -5.57 24.75
N VAL A 191 -2.90 -5.82 25.60
CA VAL A 191 -1.89 -6.87 25.39
C VAL A 191 -2.50 -8.26 25.52
N ALA A 192 -3.37 -8.47 26.51
CA ALA A 192 -4.02 -9.77 26.73
C ALA A 192 -5.00 -10.15 25.61
N GLU A 193 -5.62 -9.18 24.95
CA GLU A 193 -6.54 -9.39 23.82
C GLU A 193 -5.81 -9.61 22.49
N PHE A 194 -4.52 -9.31 22.39
CA PHE A 194 -3.78 -9.38 21.14
C PHE A 194 -3.39 -10.83 20.80
N PRO A 195 -3.77 -11.35 19.61
CA PRO A 195 -3.65 -12.78 19.30
C PRO A 195 -2.26 -13.21 18.81
N HIS A 196 -1.32 -12.28 18.63
CA HIS A 196 0.02 -12.55 18.10
C HIS A 196 1.11 -12.34 19.16
N PRO A 197 2.33 -12.86 18.97
CA PRO A 197 3.45 -12.59 19.86
C PRO A 197 3.65 -11.09 20.06
N ILE A 198 3.79 -10.67 21.32
CA ILE A 198 3.94 -9.27 21.67
C ILE A 198 5.02 -9.10 22.75
N THR A 199 5.93 -8.17 22.51
CA THR A 199 6.92 -7.73 23.49
C THR A 199 6.67 -6.28 23.85
N VAL A 200 6.62 -5.98 25.14
CA VAL A 200 6.42 -4.62 25.65
C VAL A 200 7.73 -4.12 26.25
N VAL A 201 8.10 -2.89 25.92
CA VAL A 201 9.32 -2.23 26.41
C VAL A 201 8.93 -0.90 27.02
N GLU A 202 9.32 -0.63 28.26
CA GLU A 202 9.20 0.70 28.84
C GLU A 202 10.44 1.52 28.49
N ALA A 203 10.24 2.73 27.98
CA ALA A 203 11.30 3.64 27.58
C ALA A 203 11.24 4.94 28.38
N ASP A 204 12.41 5.54 28.58
CA ASP A 204 12.60 6.81 29.27
C ASP A 204 11.75 7.92 28.59
N PRO A 205 10.96 8.73 29.34
CA PRO A 205 10.18 9.84 28.79
C PRO A 205 11.00 10.90 28.05
N ASP A 206 12.31 11.03 28.35
CA ASP A 206 13.20 12.03 27.76
C ASP A 206 13.98 11.48 26.55
N ALA A 207 13.80 10.19 26.20
CA ALA A 207 14.49 9.58 25.08
C ALA A 207 13.98 10.14 23.72
N PRO A 208 14.88 10.40 22.75
CA PRO A 208 14.45 10.73 21.39
C PRO A 208 13.59 9.59 20.78
N LEU A 209 12.53 9.94 20.03
CA LEU A 209 11.60 8.95 19.47
C LEU A 209 12.31 7.87 18.63
N GLY A 210 13.28 8.27 17.79
CA GLY A 210 14.07 7.31 17.02
C GLY A 210 14.85 6.32 17.88
N ALA A 211 15.37 6.76 19.05
CA ALA A 211 16.05 5.86 19.99
C ALA A 211 15.07 4.86 20.64
N VAL A 212 13.84 5.30 20.93
CA VAL A 212 12.76 4.43 21.44
C VAL A 212 12.37 3.39 20.40
N LEU A 213 12.20 3.80 19.14
CA LEU A 213 11.92 2.88 18.02
C LEU A 213 13.07 1.89 17.80
N ASN A 214 14.33 2.35 17.83
CA ASN A 214 15.51 1.48 17.69
C ASN A 214 15.59 0.46 18.83
N THR A 215 15.25 0.86 20.05
CA THR A 215 15.21 -0.03 21.21
C THR A 215 14.18 -1.15 21.02
N ALA A 216 13.01 -0.84 20.44
CA ALA A 216 12.03 -1.85 20.07
C ALA A 216 12.53 -2.72 18.90
N ALA A 217 13.06 -2.12 17.83
CA ALA A 217 13.59 -2.84 16.67
C ALA A 217 14.70 -3.83 17.03
N ALA A 218 15.56 -3.52 18.01
CA ALA A 218 16.61 -4.41 18.49
C ALA A 218 16.10 -5.73 19.11
N ARG A 219 14.80 -5.84 19.40
CA ARG A 219 14.15 -7.06 19.89
C ARG A 219 13.46 -7.87 18.79
N ALA A 220 13.54 -7.43 17.53
CA ALA A 220 12.95 -8.10 16.38
C ALA A 220 13.52 -9.51 16.20
N SER A 221 12.65 -10.51 16.15
CA SER A 221 13.03 -11.90 15.88
C SER A 221 12.98 -12.24 14.38
N THR A 222 12.25 -11.45 13.58
CA THR A 222 12.07 -11.68 12.15
C THR A 222 13.11 -10.94 11.29
N GLY A 223 13.17 -11.27 9.99
CA GLY A 223 14.04 -10.62 9.02
C GLY A 223 13.48 -9.31 8.44
N ILE A 224 12.25 -8.92 8.78
CA ILE A 224 11.56 -7.74 8.23
C ILE A 224 11.05 -6.87 9.37
N ILE A 225 11.33 -5.57 9.30
CA ILE A 225 10.82 -4.58 10.26
C ILE A 225 9.78 -3.72 9.57
N ALA A 226 8.65 -3.49 10.22
CA ALA A 226 7.64 -2.52 9.83
C ALA A 226 7.40 -1.51 10.96
N LYS A 227 7.44 -0.20 10.66
CA LYS A 227 7.00 0.85 11.58
C LYS A 227 5.47 0.91 11.59
N TRP A 228 4.91 1.25 12.75
CA TRP A 228 3.48 1.47 12.92
C TRP A 228 3.21 2.64 13.86
N ASP A 229 2.46 3.63 13.39
CA ASP A 229 2.00 4.76 14.20
C ASP A 229 0.68 4.40 14.93
N ASP A 230 0.59 4.68 16.23
CA ASP A 230 -0.49 4.22 17.10
C ASP A 230 -1.84 4.90 16.87
N ASP A 231 -1.86 6.08 16.24
CA ASP A 231 -3.06 6.92 16.07
C ASP A 231 -3.67 6.89 14.65
N ASP A 232 -2.97 6.32 13.69
CA ASP A 232 -3.41 6.18 12.30
C ASP A 232 -4.37 5.01 12.07
N TRP A 233 -4.88 4.89 10.84
CA TRP A 233 -5.66 3.74 10.42
C TRP A 233 -5.01 2.94 9.30
N TYR A 234 -5.11 1.62 9.42
CA TYR A 234 -4.50 0.66 8.51
C TYR A 234 -5.52 -0.42 8.14
N GLY A 235 -5.63 -0.69 6.84
CA GLY A 235 -6.50 -1.73 6.30
C GLY A 235 -5.92 -3.12 6.60
N PRO A 236 -6.76 -4.17 6.53
CA PRO A 236 -6.37 -5.54 6.90
C PRO A 236 -5.33 -6.18 5.98
N GLU A 237 -5.00 -5.54 4.86
CA GLU A 237 -4.02 -6.04 3.89
C GLU A 237 -2.76 -5.15 3.84
N HIS A 238 -2.63 -4.18 4.74
CA HIS A 238 -1.56 -3.18 4.72
C HIS A 238 -0.16 -3.82 4.70
N LEU A 239 0.13 -4.72 5.65
CA LEU A 239 1.44 -5.38 5.72
C LEU A 239 1.67 -6.30 4.51
N ALA A 240 0.62 -7.00 4.04
CA ALA A 240 0.71 -7.87 2.87
C ALA A 240 0.97 -7.06 1.58
N ASP A 241 0.36 -5.89 1.42
CA ASP A 241 0.59 -5.00 0.29
C ASP A 241 2.02 -4.43 0.30
N LEU A 242 2.56 -4.07 1.48
CA LEU A 242 3.96 -3.65 1.61
C LEU A 242 4.93 -4.79 1.24
N LEU A 243 4.68 -6.00 1.73
CA LEU A 243 5.50 -7.16 1.41
C LEU A 243 5.43 -7.53 -0.08
N LEU A 244 4.25 -7.46 -0.70
CA LEU A 244 4.10 -7.59 -2.16
C LEU A 244 4.91 -6.51 -2.88
N ALA A 245 4.82 -5.26 -2.43
CA ALA A 245 5.58 -4.14 -2.99
C ALA A 245 7.08 -4.39 -2.94
N MET A 246 7.61 -4.85 -1.81
CA MET A 246 9.02 -5.20 -1.68
C MET A 246 9.40 -6.33 -2.64
N ALA A 247 8.58 -7.38 -2.72
CA ALA A 247 8.83 -8.54 -3.55
C ALA A 247 8.89 -8.18 -5.04
N TYR A 248 7.92 -7.42 -5.56
CA TYR A 248 7.88 -7.11 -6.99
C TYR A 248 8.78 -5.95 -7.41
N SER A 249 9.08 -5.01 -6.52
CA SER A 249 9.97 -3.89 -6.85
C SER A 249 11.44 -4.26 -6.65
N GLY A 250 11.73 -5.18 -5.73
CA GLY A 250 13.08 -5.45 -5.27
C GLY A 250 13.68 -4.23 -4.55
N ALA A 251 12.85 -3.43 -3.89
CA ALA A 251 13.27 -2.27 -3.12
C ALA A 251 13.77 -2.68 -1.72
N GLU A 252 14.81 -2.00 -1.25
CA GLU A 252 15.36 -2.19 0.09
C GLU A 252 14.45 -1.62 1.18
N LEU A 253 13.66 -0.59 0.84
CA LEU A 253 12.65 0.00 1.71
C LEU A 253 11.38 0.30 0.92
N VAL A 254 10.24 -0.05 1.50
CA VAL A 254 8.92 0.27 0.95
C VAL A 254 8.06 1.04 1.94
N GLY A 255 7.05 1.73 1.42
CA GLY A 255 6.01 2.38 2.20
C GLY A 255 4.90 2.87 1.29
N THR A 256 3.88 3.51 1.84
CA THR A 256 2.73 3.96 1.06
C THR A 256 2.80 5.45 0.72
N ALA A 257 2.05 5.86 -0.31
CA ALA A 257 1.70 7.26 -0.49
C ALA A 257 0.85 7.78 0.69
N PRO A 258 1.18 8.96 1.26
CA PRO A 258 0.32 9.61 2.25
C PRO A 258 -0.81 10.33 1.52
N GLU A 259 -1.84 9.56 1.17
CA GLU A 259 -2.91 9.99 0.28
C GLU A 259 -4.19 10.40 1.02
N PHE A 260 -4.62 9.59 2.01
CA PHE A 260 -5.79 9.91 2.82
C PHE A 260 -5.39 10.53 4.14
N PHE A 261 -6.06 11.62 4.49
CA PHE A 261 -5.90 12.27 5.78
C PHE A 261 -7.26 12.47 6.44
N TYR A 262 -7.36 12.08 7.71
CA TYR A 262 -8.47 12.47 8.55
C TYR A 262 -8.10 13.71 9.37
N LEU A 263 -8.70 14.84 9.01
CA LEU A 263 -8.55 16.11 9.69
C LEU A 263 -9.53 16.14 10.87
N GLN A 264 -9.11 15.56 12.00
CA GLN A 264 -9.93 15.43 13.21
C GLN A 264 -10.63 16.74 13.63
N PRO A 265 -9.98 17.92 13.62
CA PRO A 265 -10.58 19.16 14.09
C PRO A 265 -11.71 19.65 13.18
N LEU A 266 -11.68 19.26 11.91
CA LEU A 266 -12.69 19.62 10.91
C LEU A 266 -13.74 18.53 10.73
N HIS A 267 -13.57 17.38 11.39
CA HIS A 267 -14.36 16.18 11.16
C HIS A 267 -14.50 15.88 9.65
N ALA A 268 -13.37 15.87 8.94
CA ALA A 268 -13.33 15.70 7.48
C ALA A 268 -12.23 14.74 7.07
N THR A 269 -12.49 13.98 6.01
CA THR A 269 -11.48 13.18 5.31
C THR A 269 -11.14 13.87 4.00
N ILE A 270 -9.85 13.95 3.68
CA ILE A 270 -9.39 14.42 2.38
C ILE A 270 -8.58 13.33 1.70
N ARG A 271 -8.53 13.40 0.37
CA ARG A 271 -7.65 12.62 -0.47
C ARG A 271 -6.76 13.53 -1.29
N ARG A 272 -5.48 13.17 -1.39
CA ARG A 272 -4.44 13.88 -2.13
C ARG A 272 -3.89 12.99 -3.23
N VAL A 273 -3.83 13.51 -4.45
CA VAL A 273 -3.27 12.80 -5.62
C VAL A 273 -1.94 13.41 -6.10
N ASP A 274 -1.43 14.41 -5.39
CA ASP A 274 -0.14 15.05 -5.68
C ASP A 274 1.07 14.18 -5.24
N TYR A 275 0.83 13.10 -4.48
CA TYR A 275 1.80 12.02 -4.31
C TYR A 275 1.51 10.89 -5.30
N SER A 276 2.43 10.65 -6.23
CA SER A 276 2.39 9.46 -7.10
C SER A 276 2.46 8.18 -6.26
N SER A 277 1.73 7.13 -6.62
CA SER A 277 1.88 5.80 -6.03
C SER A 277 2.43 4.82 -7.03
N GLU A 278 2.93 3.71 -6.50
CA GLU A 278 3.52 2.61 -7.24
C GLU A 278 4.67 3.11 -8.11
N VAL A 279 5.61 3.82 -7.48
CA VAL A 279 6.78 4.45 -8.13
C VAL A 279 8.01 4.30 -7.24
N TRP A 280 9.19 4.38 -7.85
CA TRP A 280 10.41 4.72 -7.11
C TRP A 280 10.30 6.15 -6.59
N ALA A 281 10.63 6.36 -5.32
CA ALA A 281 10.49 7.65 -4.64
C ALA A 281 11.65 7.85 -3.67
N ASP A 282 11.77 9.05 -3.11
CA ASP A 282 12.68 9.41 -2.01
C ASP A 282 11.95 9.50 -0.65
N HIS A 283 10.62 9.33 -0.66
CA HIS A 283 9.78 9.57 0.49
C HIS A 283 8.52 8.70 0.49
N VAL A 284 8.16 8.17 1.66
CA VAL A 284 6.93 7.42 1.97
C VAL A 284 6.29 7.94 3.25
N ALA A 285 5.02 7.59 3.51
CA ALA A 285 4.38 7.91 4.78
C ALA A 285 5.12 7.25 5.95
N GLY A 286 5.50 8.02 6.96
CA GLY A 286 6.37 7.58 8.05
C GLY A 286 5.84 6.37 8.84
N GLY A 287 4.53 6.32 9.10
CA GLY A 287 3.87 5.20 9.77
C GLY A 287 3.79 3.91 8.95
N THR A 288 4.32 3.88 7.72
CA THR A 288 4.16 2.78 6.76
C THR A 288 5.47 2.19 6.27
N ILE A 289 6.60 2.60 6.87
CA ILE A 289 7.93 2.13 6.49
C ILE A 289 8.05 0.64 6.77
N LEU A 290 8.48 -0.13 5.77
CA LEU A 290 8.83 -1.54 5.91
C LEU A 290 10.11 -1.84 5.12
N LEU A 291 11.04 -2.56 5.76
CA LEU A 291 12.36 -2.87 5.19
C LEU A 291 12.95 -4.14 5.79
N GLY A 292 13.97 -4.69 5.13
CA GLY A 292 14.75 -5.80 5.69
C GLY A 292 15.51 -5.38 6.95
N ARG A 293 15.57 -6.25 7.96
CA ARG A 293 16.29 -5.99 9.21
C ARG A 293 17.77 -5.70 8.96
N GLU A 294 18.41 -6.43 8.06
CA GLU A 294 19.81 -6.18 7.68
C GLU A 294 20.00 -4.78 7.08
N ILE A 295 19.06 -4.33 6.23
CA ILE A 295 19.08 -2.97 5.67
C ILE A 295 18.89 -1.93 6.77
N PHE A 296 17.96 -2.17 7.70
CA PHE A 296 17.72 -1.31 8.85
C PHE A 296 18.97 -1.14 9.72
N GLU A 297 19.66 -2.24 10.02
CA GLU A 297 20.91 -2.25 10.80
C GLU A 297 22.05 -1.54 10.06
N GLN A 298 22.22 -1.80 8.77
CA GLN A 298 23.23 -1.14 7.93
C GLN A 298 23.00 0.38 7.82
N ALA A 299 21.74 0.81 7.77
CA ALA A 299 21.36 2.22 7.75
C ALA A 299 21.51 2.92 9.12
N GLY A 300 21.81 2.18 10.19
CA GLY A 300 21.90 2.73 11.55
C GLY A 300 20.55 2.97 12.24
N GLY A 301 19.47 2.44 11.68
CA GLY A 301 18.11 2.55 12.20
C GLY A 301 17.47 3.94 12.08
N PHE A 302 16.45 4.19 12.91
CA PHE A 302 15.81 5.50 12.99
C PHE A 302 16.76 6.54 13.56
N GLY A 303 16.75 7.75 13.01
CA GLY A 303 17.58 8.83 13.53
C GLY A 303 17.21 9.17 14.98
N PRO A 304 18.15 9.16 15.95
CA PRO A 304 17.89 9.48 17.36
C PRO A 304 17.72 10.99 17.57
N LEU A 305 16.79 11.58 16.83
CA LEU A 305 16.53 13.01 16.73
C LEU A 305 15.21 13.35 17.44
N GLY A 306 15.07 14.60 17.87
CA GLY A 306 13.79 15.08 18.42
C GLY A 306 12.67 15.18 17.38
N ARG A 307 13.02 15.23 16.08
CA ARG A 307 12.11 15.21 14.92
C ARG A 307 12.84 14.67 13.68
N GLY A 308 12.11 13.98 12.81
CA GLY A 308 12.60 13.59 11.49
C GLY A 308 13.38 12.28 11.48
N GLU A 309 13.11 11.41 12.44
CA GLU A 309 13.63 10.06 12.59
C GLU A 309 13.38 9.18 11.35
N ASP A 310 12.19 9.26 10.76
CA ASP A 310 11.81 8.54 9.54
C ASP A 310 12.60 9.05 8.31
N ALA A 311 12.69 10.38 8.16
CA ALA A 311 13.45 11.01 7.08
C ALA A 311 14.96 10.79 7.18
N HIS A 312 15.47 10.55 8.40
CA HIS A 312 16.85 10.13 8.60
C HIS A 312 17.07 8.71 8.05
N LEU A 313 16.20 7.76 8.44
CA LEU A 313 16.31 6.37 7.97
C LEU A 313 16.22 6.28 6.44
N LEU A 314 15.26 6.97 5.82
CA LEU A 314 15.11 7.00 4.36
C LEU A 314 16.40 7.45 3.66
N ARG A 315 16.98 8.58 4.10
CA ARG A 315 18.24 9.10 3.55
C ARG A 315 19.42 8.19 3.80
N ALA A 316 19.46 7.51 4.95
CA ALA A 316 20.54 6.58 5.27
C ALA A 316 20.49 5.33 4.38
N VAL A 317 19.29 4.79 4.10
CA VAL A 317 19.10 3.69 3.15
C VAL A 317 19.55 4.09 1.74
N GLU A 318 19.14 5.28 1.27
CA GLU A 318 19.57 5.79 -0.04
C GLU A 318 21.08 6.02 -0.12
N ALA A 319 21.68 6.58 0.94
CA ALA A 319 23.13 6.79 1.01
C ALA A 319 23.93 5.47 1.01
N ALA A 320 23.33 4.37 1.47
CA ALA A 320 23.88 3.02 1.37
C ALA A 320 23.65 2.35 0.00
N GLY A 321 23.04 3.06 -0.95
CA GLY A 321 22.73 2.56 -2.30
C GLY A 321 21.41 1.81 -2.40
N GLY A 322 20.61 1.77 -1.32
CA GLY A 322 19.27 1.21 -1.33
C GLY A 322 18.29 2.11 -2.07
N ARG A 323 17.19 1.51 -2.55
CA ARG A 323 16.12 2.20 -3.26
C ARG A 323 14.84 2.15 -2.46
N VAL A 324 14.11 3.26 -2.47
CA VAL A 324 12.82 3.39 -1.82
C VAL A 324 11.70 3.25 -2.85
N TYR A 325 10.73 2.40 -2.57
CA TYR A 325 9.56 2.22 -3.42
C TYR A 325 8.27 2.59 -2.67
N ARG A 326 7.48 3.49 -3.27
CA ARG A 326 6.22 3.97 -2.71
C ARG A 326 5.05 3.26 -3.38
N THR A 327 4.33 2.42 -2.65
CA THR A 327 3.11 1.73 -3.13
C THR A 327 1.85 2.58 -2.89
N HIS A 328 0.68 2.08 -3.27
CA HIS A 328 -0.61 2.75 -3.10
C HIS A 328 -0.94 3.09 -1.63
N GLY A 329 -1.62 4.22 -1.41
CA GLY A 329 -2.03 4.71 -0.09
C GLY A 329 -3.45 4.32 0.33
N LEU A 330 -4.18 3.57 -0.49
CA LEU A 330 -5.62 3.33 -0.34
C LEU A 330 -5.99 2.59 0.97
N GLY A 331 -5.09 1.77 1.52
CA GLY A 331 -5.30 1.06 2.77
C GLY A 331 -4.81 1.82 4.02
N TYR A 332 -4.47 3.10 3.92
CA TYR A 332 -3.87 3.85 5.03
C TYR A 332 -4.51 5.24 5.14
N VAL A 333 -4.86 5.65 6.36
CA VAL A 333 -5.35 7.01 6.64
C VAL A 333 -4.53 7.62 7.75
N LEU A 334 -3.91 8.75 7.43
CA LEU A 334 -3.11 9.51 8.38
C LEU A 334 -4.02 10.42 9.22
N ARG A 335 -3.92 10.34 10.55
CA ARG A 335 -4.60 11.24 11.48
C ARG A 335 -3.88 12.58 11.56
N ARG A 336 -4.63 13.68 11.40
CA ARG A 336 -4.16 15.03 11.70
C ARG A 336 -5.02 15.68 12.78
N SER A 337 -4.39 16.03 13.90
CA SER A 337 -4.99 16.72 15.05
C SER A 337 -4.35 18.11 15.27
N VAL A 338 -4.97 19.00 16.06
CA VAL A 338 -4.42 20.37 16.36
C VAL A 338 -3.22 20.33 17.35
N GLY A 339 -2.75 19.15 17.75
CA GLY A 339 -1.76 19.03 18.81
C GLY A 339 -0.32 19.33 18.37
N ALA A 340 0.49 19.78 19.33
CA ALA A 340 1.96 19.90 19.23
C ALA A 340 2.68 18.54 19.04
N ASP A 341 1.92 17.44 18.94
CA ASP A 341 2.38 16.06 18.90
C ASP A 341 2.66 15.53 17.49
N HIS A 342 2.34 16.30 16.44
CA HIS A 342 2.70 15.92 15.07
C HIS A 342 3.96 16.63 14.59
N THR A 343 4.86 15.88 13.95
CA THR A 343 6.11 16.39 13.36
C THR A 343 5.89 17.37 12.20
N TRP A 344 4.68 17.40 11.61
CA TRP A 344 4.32 18.27 10.47
C TRP A 344 3.48 19.46 10.92
N ASN A 345 4.12 20.62 11.10
CA ASN A 345 3.47 21.89 11.45
C ASN A 345 2.83 22.60 10.23
N LEU A 346 2.06 21.88 9.41
CA LEU A 346 1.31 22.50 8.32
C LEU A 346 -0.10 22.89 8.81
N PRO A 347 -0.58 24.11 8.52
CA PRO A 347 -1.93 24.51 8.90
C PRO A 347 -2.97 23.63 8.19
N LEU A 348 -4.10 23.35 8.83
CA LEU A 348 -5.18 22.54 8.22
C LEU A 348 -5.65 23.09 6.87
N ALA A 349 -5.60 24.43 6.68
CA ALA A 349 -5.89 25.08 5.41
C ALA A 349 -4.97 24.63 4.26
N HIS A 350 -3.71 24.26 4.54
CA HIS A 350 -2.83 23.67 3.54
C HIS A 350 -3.41 22.37 3.01
N PHE A 351 -3.83 21.46 3.91
CA PHE A 351 -4.39 20.16 3.56
C PHE A 351 -5.67 20.29 2.73
N LEU A 352 -6.57 21.21 3.09
CA LEU A 352 -7.77 21.48 2.31
C LEU A 352 -7.46 22.01 0.90
N ARG A 353 -6.45 22.87 0.76
CA ARG A 353 -6.08 23.48 -0.53
C ARG A 353 -5.51 22.48 -1.54
N VAL A 354 -4.77 21.48 -1.06
CA VAL A 354 -4.12 20.48 -1.92
C VAL A 354 -4.94 19.20 -2.08
N ALA A 355 -6.12 19.14 -1.46
CA ALA A 355 -7.02 18.01 -1.57
C ALA A 355 -7.60 17.91 -3.00
N ALA A 356 -7.48 16.75 -3.61
CA ALA A 356 -8.24 16.41 -4.81
C ALA A 356 -9.69 16.09 -4.46
N ASN A 357 -9.90 15.43 -3.31
CA ASN A 357 -11.22 15.15 -2.79
C ASN A 357 -11.38 15.51 -1.32
N GLN A 358 -12.61 15.86 -0.94
CA GLN A 358 -12.98 16.20 0.43
C GLN A 358 -14.36 15.65 0.78
N TRP A 359 -14.47 15.00 1.93
CA TRP A 359 -15.73 14.52 2.46
C TRP A 359 -15.88 14.85 3.94
N ARG A 360 -17.13 15.07 4.36
CA ARG A 360 -17.47 15.19 5.78
C ARG A 360 -17.45 13.82 6.45
N GLY A 361 -16.91 13.76 7.66
CA GLY A 361 -16.79 12.54 8.44
C GLY A 361 -15.52 11.74 8.15
N PHE A 362 -15.45 10.55 8.74
CA PHE A 362 -14.46 9.54 8.39
C PHE A 362 -14.92 8.80 7.12
N ARG A 363 -14.26 9.07 5.99
CA ARG A 363 -14.62 8.61 4.64
C ARG A 363 -13.38 8.08 3.92
N PRO A 364 -12.79 6.98 4.41
CA PRO A 364 -11.63 6.36 3.80
C PRO A 364 -11.98 5.67 2.47
N SER A 365 -10.97 5.23 1.73
CA SER A 365 -11.14 4.22 0.69
C SER A 365 -11.80 2.95 1.26
N VAL A 366 -12.53 2.22 0.41
CA VAL A 366 -13.12 0.93 0.83
C VAL A 366 -12.07 -0.13 1.15
N MET A 367 -10.82 0.08 0.73
CA MET A 367 -9.70 -0.79 1.08
C MET A 367 -9.35 -0.76 2.58
N LEU A 368 -9.78 0.27 3.31
CA LEU A 368 -9.56 0.34 4.76
C LEU A 368 -10.46 -0.66 5.52
N GLU A 369 -11.57 -1.12 4.93
CA GLU A 369 -12.60 -1.92 5.62
C GLU A 369 -12.99 -1.32 6.98
N ALA A 370 -13.18 0.00 6.97
CA ALA A 370 -13.66 0.73 8.13
C ALA A 370 -15.09 0.26 8.49
N PRO A 371 -15.38 0.04 9.78
CA PRO A 371 -16.73 -0.28 10.24
C PRO A 371 -17.71 0.89 10.06
#